data_AF-A0A352DVN8-F1
#
_entry.id   AF-A0A352DVN8-F1
#
_cell.length_a   1.000
_cell.length_b   1.000
_cell.length_c   1.000
_cell.angle_alpha   90.00
_cell.angle_beta   90.00
_cell.angle_gamma   90.00
#
_symmetry.space_group_name_H-M   'P 1'
#
loop_
_entity.id
_entity.type
_entity.pdbx_description
1 polymer ?
#
loop_
_entity_poly.entity_id
_entity_poly.type
_entity_poly.pdbx_seq_one_letter_code
_entity_poly.pdbx_strand_id
1 'polypeptide(L)'
;MLSIAGPRHHRRDFCDGVSRRDVLRVGTLAALGTTGGWSLPTLLKAEAATGGPRPKSVIMIYLVGGPPHQDMFDLKPDAPREIAGPWRPIATNVPGFQICEAFPRLAGCADKLTVIRSIIGNQADHDAVQVFNGRDPRRPKPSGGWPQFGTVVSRLEGAARLESPPFVSLCYQCTHGPYNEPGPGFLGMAHSPLRPLGDSRRDLVLNGVTLDRLADRTTLMRSLDTLRRDIDTTGMMAGYDAYTEQAMGLLTSSRVAEALDLSREDPRIVERYGTGDPKVMIDSNGAPRVPQSLLVARRLVEAGVRVVTLNYSKWDWHGGVNVEGRANNSIFVREAEDFPIFDRCVSALVEDLHERGLADDCAVVVWGEFGRTPKISPIVGRDHWPQVNCALMFGGTMRHGQVIGATDRIAGEAVARPVTFGEVYATLFHHLGIDVQRTTVDDLHGRPQHLVEGQAKPIAELVA
;
A
#
# COMPACT_ATOMS: atom_id res chain seq x y z
N MET A 1 -34.55 -6.24 16.61
CA MET A 1 -35.29 -6.43 17.88
C MET A 1 -35.28 -7.92 18.23
N LEU A 2 -34.56 -8.28 19.28
CA LEU A 2 -34.87 -9.44 20.13
C LEU A 2 -34.13 -9.20 21.45
N SER A 3 -34.88 -8.68 22.43
CA SER A 3 -34.45 -8.49 23.81
C SER A 3 -35.11 -9.60 24.63
N ILE A 4 -34.32 -10.39 25.35
CA ILE A 4 -34.83 -11.40 26.29
C ILE A 4 -34.28 -11.05 27.66
N ALA A 5 -35.07 -10.32 28.44
CA ALA A 5 -34.87 -10.16 29.88
C ALA A 5 -35.45 -11.38 30.60
N GLY A 6 -34.64 -12.06 31.41
CA GLY A 6 -35.06 -13.14 32.31
C GLY A 6 -34.74 -12.81 33.77
N PRO A 7 -35.51 -13.32 34.75
CA PRO A 7 -35.48 -12.84 36.13
C PRO A 7 -34.21 -13.25 36.87
N ARG A 8 -33.75 -12.37 37.77
CA ARG A 8 -32.65 -12.63 38.70
C ARG A 8 -33.05 -13.77 39.65
N HIS A 9 -32.40 -14.92 39.54
CA HIS A 9 -32.50 -15.99 40.54
C HIS A 9 -31.19 -16.13 41.32
N HIS A 10 -31.36 -16.25 42.64
CA HIS A 10 -30.31 -16.43 43.63
C HIS A 10 -29.50 -17.73 43.42
N ARG A 11 -28.17 -17.56 43.48
CA ARG A 11 -27.09 -18.50 43.82
C ARG A 11 -27.48 -19.98 44.00
N ARG A 12 -27.06 -20.82 43.05
CA ARG A 12 -26.50 -22.17 43.29
C ARG A 12 -25.52 -22.49 42.16
N ASP A 13 -24.33 -21.91 42.25
CA ASP A 13 -23.21 -22.17 41.33
C ASP A 13 -22.38 -23.35 41.87
N PHE A 14 -21.90 -24.20 40.97
CA PHE A 14 -20.80 -25.12 41.29
C PHE A 14 -19.48 -24.32 41.32
N CYS A 15 -18.42 -24.86 41.94
CA CYS A 15 -17.16 -24.15 42.21
C CYS A 15 -16.40 -23.65 40.96
N ASP A 16 -16.85 -23.99 39.75
CA ASP A 16 -16.31 -23.58 38.46
C ASP A 16 -17.17 -22.50 37.75
N GLY A 17 -18.26 -22.04 38.38
CA GLY A 17 -19.14 -21.01 37.82
C GLY A 17 -20.03 -21.50 36.67
N VAL A 18 -20.07 -22.80 36.38
CA VAL A 18 -20.89 -23.37 35.32
C VAL A 18 -22.23 -23.85 35.89
N SER A 19 -23.33 -23.27 35.44
CA SER A 19 -24.65 -23.74 35.87
C SER A 19 -25.07 -24.97 35.06
N ARG A 20 -25.87 -25.88 35.65
CA ARG A 20 -26.52 -26.99 34.92
C ARG A 20 -27.30 -26.53 33.67
N ARG A 21 -27.73 -25.26 33.66
CA ARG A 21 -28.46 -24.65 32.56
C ARG A 21 -27.55 -24.27 31.39
N ASP A 22 -26.29 -23.96 31.66
CA ASP A 22 -25.29 -23.65 30.63
C ASP A 22 -24.84 -24.93 29.92
N VAL A 23 -24.63 -26.01 30.68
CA VAL A 23 -24.37 -27.35 30.11
C VAL A 23 -25.54 -27.81 29.24
N LEU A 24 -26.78 -27.62 29.70
CA LEU A 24 -27.96 -27.97 28.91
C LEU A 24 -28.10 -27.09 27.66
N ARG A 25 -27.80 -25.79 27.72
CA ARG A 25 -27.81 -24.87 26.57
C ARG A 25 -26.76 -25.21 25.53
N VAL A 26 -25.52 -25.49 25.95
CA VAL A 26 -24.45 -25.93 25.05
C VAL A 26 -24.79 -27.30 24.45
N GLY A 27 -25.31 -28.22 25.27
CA GLY A 27 -25.76 -29.54 24.81
C GLY A 27 -26.97 -29.48 23.85
N THR A 28 -27.92 -28.56 24.04
CA THR A 28 -29.05 -28.38 23.10
C THR A 28 -28.60 -27.71 21.80
N LEU A 29 -27.69 -26.73 21.84
CA LEU A 29 -27.12 -26.14 20.62
C LEU A 29 -26.30 -27.17 19.82
N ALA A 30 -25.54 -28.03 20.50
CA ALA A 30 -24.83 -29.13 19.86
C ALA A 30 -25.78 -30.19 19.28
N ALA A 31 -26.84 -30.57 19.99
CA ALA A 31 -27.83 -31.55 19.52
C ALA A 31 -28.74 -31.02 18.39
N LEU A 32 -29.08 -29.72 18.41
CA LEU A 32 -29.85 -29.07 17.34
C LEU A 32 -28.98 -28.81 16.11
N GLY A 33 -27.69 -28.49 16.29
CA GLY A 33 -26.73 -28.35 15.20
C GLY A 33 -26.45 -29.67 14.46
N THR A 34 -26.43 -30.80 15.17
CA THR A 34 -26.21 -32.13 14.57
C THR A 34 -27.47 -32.71 13.91
N THR A 35 -28.67 -32.40 14.40
CA THR A 35 -29.93 -32.87 13.80
C THR A 35 -30.43 -31.99 12.66
N GLY A 36 -30.07 -30.69 12.63
CA GLY A 36 -30.41 -29.77 11.55
C GLY A 36 -29.42 -29.73 10.37
N GLY A 37 -28.27 -30.41 10.47
CA GLY A 37 -27.19 -30.34 9.46
C GLY A 37 -26.30 -29.10 9.53
N TRP A 38 -26.50 -28.22 10.52
CA TRP A 38 -25.73 -27.00 10.78
C TRP A 38 -24.54 -27.28 11.70
N SER A 39 -23.69 -28.25 11.33
CA SER A 39 -22.42 -28.44 12.02
C SER A 39 -21.51 -27.24 11.77
N LEU A 40 -20.63 -26.89 12.72
CA LEU A 40 -19.61 -25.86 12.51
C LEU A 40 -18.80 -26.09 11.21
N PRO A 41 -18.40 -27.33 10.86
CA PRO A 41 -17.83 -27.62 9.53
C PRO A 41 -18.76 -27.31 8.35
N THR A 42 -20.08 -27.50 8.47
CA THR A 42 -21.04 -27.15 7.43
C THR A 42 -21.17 -25.64 7.28
N LEU A 43 -21.18 -24.91 8.40
CA LEU A 43 -21.19 -23.43 8.42
C LEU A 43 -19.90 -22.86 7.83
N LEU A 44 -18.73 -23.39 8.18
CA LEU A 44 -17.44 -22.99 7.59
C LEU A 44 -17.35 -23.34 6.11
N LYS A 45 -17.91 -24.48 5.68
CA LYS A 45 -18.04 -24.84 4.26
C LYS A 45 -19.02 -23.94 3.52
N ALA A 46 -20.13 -23.57 4.15
CA ALA A 46 -21.10 -22.65 3.58
C ALA A 46 -20.50 -21.25 3.46
N GLU A 47 -19.77 -20.77 4.46
CA GLU A 47 -19.03 -19.49 4.44
C GLU A 47 -17.94 -19.47 3.36
N ALA A 48 -17.20 -20.59 3.22
CA ALA A 48 -16.23 -20.77 2.14
C ALA A 48 -16.90 -20.87 0.75
N ALA A 49 -18.12 -21.41 0.66
CA ALA A 49 -18.88 -21.56 -0.58
C ALA A 49 -19.64 -20.28 -1.00
N THR A 50 -20.11 -19.48 -0.03
CA THR A 50 -20.70 -18.16 -0.30
C THR A 50 -19.64 -17.11 -0.59
N GLY A 51 -18.39 -17.36 -0.21
CA GLY A 51 -17.30 -16.39 -0.31
C GLY A 51 -17.62 -15.18 0.55
N GLY A 52 -17.25 -15.21 1.83
CA GLY A 52 -17.39 -14.05 2.73
C GLY A 52 -16.84 -12.75 2.11
N PRO A 53 -17.21 -11.57 2.65
CA PRO A 53 -16.79 -10.29 2.10
C PRO A 53 -15.28 -10.28 1.88
N ARG A 54 -14.85 -9.83 0.69
CA ARG A 54 -13.43 -9.76 0.37
C ARG A 54 -12.74 -8.85 1.37
N PRO A 55 -11.54 -9.22 1.85
CA PRO A 55 -10.83 -8.38 2.79
C PRO A 55 -10.44 -7.06 2.11
N LYS A 56 -10.65 -5.95 2.82
CA LYS A 56 -10.19 -4.64 2.37
C LYS A 56 -8.66 -4.61 2.29
N SER A 57 -8.15 -3.98 1.24
CA SER A 57 -6.74 -3.86 0.95
C SER A 57 -6.34 -2.46 0.51
N VAL A 58 -5.04 -2.16 0.56
CA VAL A 58 -4.44 -0.91 0.13
C VAL A 58 -3.21 -1.20 -0.73
N ILE A 59 -3.10 -0.51 -1.88
CA ILE A 59 -1.87 -0.41 -2.65
C ILE A 59 -1.32 1.02 -2.50
N MET A 60 -0.07 1.13 -2.09
CA MET A 60 0.63 2.41 -1.96
C MET A 60 1.79 2.47 -2.96
N ILE A 61 1.71 3.42 -3.89
CA ILE A 61 2.68 3.62 -4.95
C ILE A 61 3.47 4.90 -4.65
N TYR A 62 4.75 4.73 -4.37
CA TYR A 62 5.68 5.81 -4.09
C TYR A 62 6.42 6.24 -5.36
N LEU A 63 6.19 7.49 -5.77
CA LEU A 63 6.90 8.18 -6.83
C LEU A 63 8.16 8.84 -6.24
N VAL A 64 9.26 8.09 -6.27
CA VAL A 64 10.51 8.43 -5.57
C VAL A 64 11.07 9.74 -6.07
N GLY A 65 11.14 10.76 -5.22
CA GLY A 65 11.80 12.01 -5.56
C GLY A 65 10.85 13.12 -5.98
N GLY A 66 9.66 13.23 -5.40
CA GLY A 66 8.82 14.41 -5.51
C GLY A 66 8.27 14.67 -6.93
N PRO A 67 7.12 14.09 -7.31
CA PRO A 67 6.52 14.29 -8.63
C PRO A 67 6.16 15.77 -8.90
N PRO A 68 6.33 16.27 -10.14
CA PRO A 68 6.03 17.66 -10.48
C PRO A 68 4.51 17.88 -10.59
N HIS A 69 3.87 18.23 -9.47
CA HIS A 69 2.41 18.39 -9.36
C HIS A 69 1.83 19.33 -10.42
N GLN A 70 2.54 20.41 -10.74
CA GLN A 70 2.16 21.44 -11.71
C GLN A 70 2.30 21.02 -13.18
N ASP A 71 3.04 19.96 -13.46
CA ASP A 71 3.18 19.42 -14.83
C ASP A 71 2.32 18.17 -15.02
N MET A 72 1.89 17.54 -13.92
CA MET A 72 1.04 16.34 -13.93
C MET A 72 -0.45 16.66 -13.81
N PHE A 73 -0.82 17.37 -12.73
CA PHE A 73 -2.20 17.45 -12.30
C PHE A 73 -2.69 18.87 -12.05
N ASP A 74 -1.81 19.84 -11.86
CA ASP A 74 -2.16 21.22 -11.50
C ASP A 74 -1.55 22.25 -12.46
N LEU A 75 -1.82 22.05 -13.75
CA LEU A 75 -1.23 22.84 -14.84
C LEU A 75 -1.65 24.31 -14.78
N LYS A 76 -0.69 25.20 -14.96
CA LYS A 76 -0.87 26.66 -15.02
C LYS A 76 -0.47 27.18 -16.42
N PRO A 77 -1.24 26.88 -17.48
CA PRO A 77 -0.86 27.27 -18.85
C PRO A 77 -0.79 28.79 -19.06
N ASP A 78 -1.53 29.55 -18.26
CA ASP A 78 -1.57 31.02 -18.30
C ASP A 78 -0.52 31.69 -17.40
N ALA A 79 0.30 30.90 -16.69
CA ALA A 79 1.42 31.44 -15.91
C ALA A 79 2.51 32.01 -16.83
N PRO A 80 3.38 32.92 -16.33
CA PRO A 80 4.56 33.38 -17.06
C PRO A 80 5.40 32.22 -17.59
N ARG A 81 6.12 32.44 -18.70
CA ARG A 81 6.89 31.39 -19.41
C ARG A 81 7.98 30.77 -18.55
N GLU A 82 8.46 31.48 -17.54
CA GLU A 82 9.44 31.02 -16.56
C GLU A 82 8.85 30.03 -15.53
N ILE A 83 7.52 29.84 -15.56
CA ILE A 83 6.75 29.01 -14.62
C ILE A 83 5.99 27.91 -15.38
N ALA A 84 5.32 28.28 -16.47
CA ALA A 84 4.51 27.36 -17.26
C ALA A 84 5.39 26.29 -17.94
N GLY A 85 5.10 25.03 -17.63
CA GLY A 85 5.72 23.87 -18.29
C GLY A 85 5.31 23.73 -19.76
N PRO A 86 5.93 22.79 -20.49
CA PRO A 86 5.65 22.56 -21.90
C PRO A 86 4.26 21.94 -22.13
N TRP A 87 3.74 21.23 -21.14
CA TRP A 87 2.48 20.51 -21.24
C TRP A 87 1.26 21.43 -21.24
N ARG A 88 0.17 20.94 -21.83
CA ARG A 88 -1.14 21.59 -21.83
C ARG A 88 -2.18 20.75 -21.11
N PRO A 89 -3.19 21.40 -20.50
CA PRO A 89 -4.29 20.67 -19.90
C PRO A 89 -5.17 20.04 -20.99
N ILE A 90 -5.57 18.79 -20.79
CA ILE A 90 -6.61 18.11 -21.55
C ILE A 90 -7.87 17.94 -20.70
N ALA A 91 -9.04 18.01 -21.32
CA ALA A 91 -10.29 17.67 -20.66
C ALA A 91 -10.36 16.17 -20.36
N THR A 92 -10.93 15.82 -19.21
CA THR A 92 -11.21 14.42 -18.87
C THR A 92 -12.65 14.06 -19.20
N ASN A 93 -13.04 12.81 -18.95
CA ASN A 93 -14.43 12.36 -19.03
C ASN A 93 -15.34 12.96 -17.92
N VAL A 94 -14.79 13.76 -17.00
CA VAL A 94 -15.54 14.53 -15.99
C VAL A 94 -15.52 16.02 -16.35
N PRO A 95 -16.68 16.66 -16.57
CA PRO A 95 -16.74 18.09 -16.88
C PRO A 95 -16.05 18.98 -15.85
N GLY A 96 -15.19 19.90 -16.32
CA GLY A 96 -14.44 20.83 -15.46
C GLY A 96 -13.21 20.22 -14.79
N PHE A 97 -12.94 18.93 -14.96
CA PHE A 97 -11.71 18.29 -14.52
C PHE A 97 -10.74 18.21 -15.70
N GLN A 98 -9.56 18.81 -15.54
CA GLN A 98 -8.47 18.77 -16.52
C GLN A 98 -7.19 18.25 -15.86
N ILE A 99 -6.39 17.50 -16.62
CA ILE A 99 -5.06 16.99 -16.23
C ILE A 99 -4.06 17.18 -17.38
N CYS A 100 -2.81 16.77 -17.22
CA CYS A 100 -1.80 16.85 -18.27
C CYS A 100 -2.20 16.07 -19.53
N GLU A 101 -2.00 16.65 -20.71
CA GLU A 101 -2.24 15.99 -22.01
C GLU A 101 -1.39 14.73 -22.24
N ALA A 102 -0.29 14.57 -21.49
CA ALA A 102 0.50 13.34 -21.49
C ALA A 102 -0.21 12.15 -20.82
N PHE A 103 -1.37 12.39 -20.20
CA PHE A 103 -2.17 11.39 -19.49
C PHE A 103 -3.54 11.11 -20.14
N PRO A 104 -3.61 10.80 -21.45
CA PRO A 104 -4.89 10.64 -22.13
C PRO A 104 -5.72 9.45 -21.59
N ARG A 105 -5.09 8.39 -21.07
CA ARG A 105 -5.81 7.22 -20.54
C ARG A 105 -6.39 7.52 -19.17
N LEU A 106 -5.62 8.16 -18.27
CA LEU A 106 -6.15 8.65 -17.00
C LEU A 106 -7.26 9.68 -17.21
N ALA A 107 -7.16 10.54 -18.23
CA ALA A 107 -8.23 11.45 -18.59
C ALA A 107 -9.51 10.71 -19.02
N GLY A 108 -9.36 9.56 -19.68
CA GLY A 108 -10.47 8.68 -20.09
C GLY A 108 -11.17 7.94 -18.95
N CYS A 109 -10.55 7.86 -17.77
CA CYS A 109 -11.11 7.21 -16.57
C CYS A 109 -11.12 8.12 -15.34
N ALA A 110 -11.18 9.44 -15.54
CA ALA A 110 -11.10 10.42 -14.45
C ALA A 110 -12.30 10.33 -13.48
N ASP A 111 -13.44 9.80 -13.92
CA ASP A 111 -14.61 9.47 -13.10
C ASP A 111 -14.31 8.42 -12.01
N LYS A 112 -13.23 7.66 -12.16
CA LYS A 112 -12.81 6.57 -11.25
C LYS A 112 -11.65 6.93 -10.34
N LEU A 113 -11.12 8.15 -10.44
CA LEU A 113 -10.02 8.65 -9.63
C LEU A 113 -10.33 10.01 -9.00
N THR A 114 -9.54 10.34 -7.98
CA THR A 114 -9.51 11.64 -7.34
C THR A 114 -8.09 12.17 -7.35
N VAL A 115 -7.93 13.43 -7.73
CA VAL A 115 -6.65 14.13 -7.63
C VAL A 115 -6.72 15.10 -6.45
N ILE A 116 -5.75 15.03 -5.55
CA ILE A 116 -5.54 16.01 -4.49
C ILE A 116 -4.41 16.92 -4.93
N ARG A 117 -4.63 18.24 -5.03
CA ARG A 117 -3.63 19.23 -5.51
C ARG A 117 -3.02 20.07 -4.40
N SER A 118 -3.42 19.83 -3.16
CA SER A 118 -3.21 20.74 -2.03
C SER A 118 -2.56 20.05 -0.83
N ILE A 119 -1.72 19.04 -1.06
CA ILE A 119 -1.05 18.33 0.04
C ILE A 119 0.02 19.25 0.63
N ILE A 120 -0.07 19.51 1.94
CA ILE A 120 0.83 20.40 2.70
C ILE A 120 1.52 19.65 3.85
N GLY A 121 2.48 20.33 4.48
CA GLY A 121 3.27 19.78 5.59
C GLY A 121 4.42 18.89 5.13
N ASN A 122 4.78 18.98 3.85
CA ASN A 122 5.87 18.22 3.25
C ASN A 122 7.23 18.74 3.77
N GLN A 123 8.21 17.85 3.78
CA GLN A 123 9.62 18.22 3.98
C GLN A 123 10.37 18.22 2.65
N ALA A 124 11.40 19.05 2.53
CA ALA A 124 12.21 19.18 1.29
C ALA A 124 13.28 18.10 1.13
N ASP A 125 13.32 17.14 2.06
CA ASP A 125 14.29 16.07 2.10
C ASP A 125 13.74 14.86 1.34
N HIS A 126 14.61 14.17 0.60
CA HIS A 126 14.30 12.96 -0.14
C HIS A 126 14.11 11.74 0.76
N ASP A 127 13.19 11.87 1.71
CA ASP A 127 12.93 10.92 2.77
C ASP A 127 11.53 10.30 2.60
N ALA A 128 11.52 9.00 2.36
CA ALA A 128 10.30 8.23 2.16
C ALA A 128 9.46 8.08 3.44
N VAL A 129 9.98 8.46 4.62
CA VAL A 129 9.28 8.37 5.92
C VAL A 129 7.88 8.97 5.85
N GLN A 130 7.73 10.20 5.36
CA GLN A 130 6.42 10.87 5.30
C GLN A 130 5.45 10.16 4.33
N VAL A 131 5.98 9.49 3.30
CA VAL A 131 5.19 8.72 2.33
C VAL A 131 4.75 7.36 2.87
N PHE A 132 5.54 6.75 3.77
CA PHE A 132 5.26 5.40 4.30
C PHE A 132 4.61 5.39 5.69
N ASN A 133 4.69 6.47 6.47
CA ASN A 133 3.99 6.57 7.76
C ASN A 133 3.26 7.90 8.02
N GLY A 134 3.31 8.87 7.11
CA GLY A 134 2.57 10.13 7.23
C GLY A 134 3.03 11.06 8.34
N ARG A 135 4.23 10.85 8.86
CA ARG A 135 4.82 11.66 9.93
C ARG A 135 5.82 12.65 9.38
N ASP A 136 5.85 13.82 9.99
CA ASP A 136 6.95 14.76 9.79
C ASP A 136 8.27 14.16 10.35
N PRO A 137 9.29 13.89 9.49
CA PRO A 137 10.55 13.29 9.90
C PRO A 137 11.37 14.16 10.87
N ARG A 138 11.06 15.46 10.98
CA ARG A 138 11.77 16.39 11.89
C ARG A 138 11.20 16.36 13.30
N ARG A 139 10.03 15.77 13.52
CA ARG A 139 9.43 15.65 14.85
C ARG A 139 10.08 14.52 15.64
N PRO A 140 10.09 14.63 16.99
CA PRO A 140 10.59 13.55 17.83
C PRO A 140 9.90 12.22 17.54
N LYS A 141 10.69 11.16 17.37
CA LYS A 141 10.21 9.80 17.14
C LYS A 141 10.35 8.94 18.41
N PRO A 142 9.43 8.00 18.67
CA PRO A 142 9.60 7.01 19.72
C PRO A 142 10.88 6.19 19.53
N SER A 143 11.34 5.53 20.61
CA SER A 143 12.40 4.53 20.50
C SER A 143 11.99 3.44 19.51
N GLY A 144 12.91 3.02 18.63
CA GLY A 144 12.61 2.11 17.52
C GLY A 144 12.06 2.80 16.27
N GLY A 145 11.66 4.06 16.33
CA GLY A 145 11.12 4.81 15.18
C GLY A 145 9.66 4.47 14.84
N TRP A 146 9.05 5.25 13.95
CA TRP A 146 7.66 5.04 13.56
C TRP A 146 7.50 3.84 12.61
N PRO A 147 6.55 2.93 12.86
CA PRO A 147 6.20 1.87 11.91
C PRO A 147 5.63 2.46 10.62
N GLN A 148 5.91 1.83 9.50
CA GLN A 148 5.22 2.10 8.24
C GLN A 148 3.77 1.56 8.23
N PHE A 149 2.95 2.08 7.32
CA PHE A 149 1.54 1.78 7.19
C PHE A 149 1.22 0.28 7.22
N GLY A 150 1.87 -0.50 6.36
CA GLY A 150 1.64 -1.93 6.26
C GLY A 150 1.99 -2.69 7.54
N THR A 151 2.97 -2.22 8.29
CA THR A 151 3.34 -2.79 9.61
C THR A 151 2.26 -2.50 10.65
N VAL A 152 1.70 -1.28 10.66
CA VAL A 152 0.55 -0.94 11.53
C VAL A 152 -0.65 -1.82 11.21
N VAL A 153 -1.00 -1.97 9.93
CA VAL A 153 -2.12 -2.83 9.50
C VAL A 153 -1.85 -4.30 9.84
N SER A 154 -0.62 -4.79 9.64
CA SER A 154 -0.21 -6.14 10.04
C SER A 154 -0.38 -6.37 11.54
N ARG A 155 -0.05 -5.38 12.38
CA ARG A 155 -0.20 -5.46 13.83
C ARG A 155 -1.66 -5.51 14.28
N LEU A 156 -2.52 -4.71 13.65
CA LEU A 156 -3.92 -4.54 14.07
C LEU A 156 -4.83 -5.64 13.52
N GLU A 157 -4.67 -5.98 12.24
CA GLU A 157 -5.62 -6.84 11.50
C GLU A 157 -5.05 -8.21 11.14
N GLY A 158 -3.72 -8.38 11.21
CA GLY A 158 -3.05 -9.62 10.80
C GLY A 158 -3.39 -10.03 9.36
N ALA A 159 -3.11 -11.29 9.05
CA ALA A 159 -3.38 -11.86 7.73
C ALA A 159 -4.89 -11.93 7.47
N ALA A 160 -5.33 -11.45 6.30
CA ALA A 160 -6.74 -11.58 5.88
C ALA A 160 -7.12 -13.03 5.53
N ARG A 161 -6.14 -13.80 5.08
CA ARG A 161 -6.24 -15.24 4.80
C ARG A 161 -5.03 -15.90 5.38
N LEU A 162 -5.20 -17.10 5.95
CA LEU A 162 -4.10 -17.85 6.58
C LEU A 162 -2.90 -18.03 5.63
N GLU A 163 -3.17 -18.15 4.33
CA GLU A 163 -2.18 -18.36 3.27
C GLU A 163 -1.64 -17.06 2.65
N SER A 164 -1.99 -15.88 3.15
CA SER A 164 -1.53 -14.60 2.58
C SER A 164 -0.90 -13.73 3.64
N PRO A 165 0.34 -13.24 3.44
CA PRO A 165 0.94 -12.31 4.38
C PRO A 165 0.10 -11.03 4.42
N PRO A 166 -0.02 -10.39 5.60
CA PRO A 166 -0.76 -9.13 5.72
C PRO A 166 -0.13 -7.99 4.93
N PHE A 167 1.18 -8.02 4.74
CA PHE A 167 1.94 -6.93 4.16
C PHE A 167 3.05 -7.45 3.25
N VAL A 168 3.06 -6.98 1.99
CA VAL A 168 4.11 -7.25 1.00
C VAL A 168 4.69 -5.92 0.52
N SER A 169 6.01 -5.84 0.40
CA SER A 169 6.70 -4.72 -0.24
C SER A 169 7.36 -5.18 -1.53
N LEU A 170 6.97 -4.54 -2.63
CA LEU A 170 7.58 -4.63 -3.95
C LEU A 170 8.53 -3.45 -4.20
N CYS A 171 8.99 -2.75 -3.14
CA CYS A 171 9.96 -1.68 -3.30
C CYS A 171 11.33 -2.25 -3.72
N TYR A 172 11.88 -1.70 -4.80
CA TYR A 172 13.27 -1.90 -5.18
C TYR A 172 14.18 -1.11 -4.27
N GLN A 173 15.29 -1.72 -3.85
CA GLN A 173 16.28 -1.05 -3.02
C GLN A 173 17.00 0.03 -3.82
N CYS A 174 16.80 1.28 -3.42
CA CYS A 174 17.43 2.46 -3.99
C CYS A 174 18.81 2.67 -3.32
N THR A 175 19.80 3.14 -4.07
CA THR A 175 21.17 3.36 -3.53
C THR A 175 21.23 4.56 -2.59
N HIS A 176 20.37 5.56 -2.79
CA HIS A 176 20.16 6.61 -1.81
C HIS A 176 19.30 6.08 -0.67
N GLY A 177 19.91 5.86 0.50
CA GLY A 177 19.27 5.26 1.68
C GLY A 177 17.88 5.84 2.01
N PRO A 178 17.73 7.17 2.13
CA PRO A 178 16.45 7.83 2.44
C PRO A 178 15.28 7.57 1.46
N TYR A 179 15.54 7.12 0.23
CA TYR A 179 14.49 6.69 -0.70
C TYR A 179 13.84 5.36 -0.32
N ASN A 180 14.43 4.61 0.62
CA ASN A 180 13.94 3.29 0.99
C ASN A 180 12.94 3.38 2.14
N GLU A 181 12.06 2.38 2.22
CA GLU A 181 11.09 2.24 3.31
C GLU A 181 11.76 2.27 4.70
N PRO A 182 11.19 2.95 5.70
CA PRO A 182 11.78 3.11 7.03
C PRO A 182 11.78 1.83 7.89
N GLY A 183 11.12 0.76 7.42
CA GLY A 183 11.03 -0.52 8.12
C GLY A 183 9.89 -0.58 9.16
N PRO A 184 9.91 -1.58 10.05
CA PRO A 184 8.79 -1.88 10.95
C PRO A 184 8.70 -0.96 12.18
N GLY A 185 9.69 -0.09 12.41
CA GLY A 185 9.70 0.79 13.57
C GLY A 185 9.59 0.04 14.91
N PHE A 186 8.96 0.67 15.90
CA PHE A 186 8.76 0.10 17.24
C PHE A 186 7.83 -1.13 17.28
N LEU A 187 7.10 -1.45 16.21
CA LEU A 187 6.24 -2.64 16.16
C LEU A 187 7.03 -3.94 15.91
N GLY A 188 8.29 -3.82 15.51
CA GLY A 188 9.22 -4.93 15.44
C GLY A 188 9.08 -5.82 14.21
N MET A 189 10.06 -6.71 14.04
CA MET A 189 10.28 -7.49 12.81
C MET A 189 9.14 -8.45 12.47
N ALA A 190 8.32 -8.86 13.44
CA ALA A 190 7.16 -9.72 13.22
C ALA A 190 6.12 -9.12 12.27
N HIS A 191 6.10 -7.79 12.15
CA HIS A 191 5.19 -7.05 11.27
C HIS A 191 5.92 -6.41 10.07
N SER A 192 7.15 -6.84 9.79
CA SER A 192 7.87 -6.45 8.57
C SER A 192 7.17 -6.98 7.32
N PRO A 193 7.28 -6.26 6.19
CA PRO A 193 6.75 -6.75 4.92
C PRO A 193 7.53 -7.99 4.46
N LEU A 194 6.80 -8.93 3.85
CA LEU A 194 7.43 -9.88 2.96
C LEU A 194 8.00 -9.13 1.74
N ARG A 195 9.27 -9.38 1.39
CA ARG A 195 9.96 -8.74 0.27
C ARG A 195 10.41 -9.77 -0.78
N PRO A 196 9.60 -10.00 -1.84
CA PRO A 196 9.96 -10.93 -2.92
C PRO A 196 11.01 -10.39 -3.90
N LEU A 197 11.27 -9.07 -3.86
CA LEU A 197 12.26 -8.37 -4.68
C LEU A 197 13.49 -8.01 -3.83
N GLY A 198 14.69 -8.13 -4.40
CA GLY A 198 15.96 -7.78 -3.75
C GLY A 198 16.71 -8.94 -3.10
N ASP A 199 17.74 -8.58 -2.31
CA ASP A 199 18.69 -9.51 -1.70
C ASP A 199 18.09 -10.44 -0.63
N SER A 200 16.89 -10.14 -0.13
CA SER A 200 16.08 -11.04 0.71
C SER A 200 15.63 -12.31 -0.04
N ARG A 201 15.82 -12.39 -1.36
CA ARG A 201 15.83 -13.68 -2.07
C ARG A 201 16.91 -14.62 -1.55
N ARG A 202 18.03 -14.11 -1.02
CA ARG A 202 19.06 -14.92 -0.35
C ARG A 202 18.55 -15.46 0.99
N ASP A 203 17.72 -14.72 1.71
CA ASP A 203 17.07 -15.22 2.93
C ASP A 203 16.02 -16.31 2.64
N LEU A 204 15.36 -16.24 1.47
CA LEU A 204 14.51 -17.33 0.96
C LEU A 204 15.33 -18.57 0.49
N VAL A 205 16.60 -18.37 0.12
CA VAL A 205 17.50 -19.43 -0.39
C VAL A 205 18.38 -20.03 0.72
N LEU A 206 18.50 -19.38 1.88
CA LEU A 206 19.40 -19.78 2.97
C LEU A 206 19.00 -21.07 3.72
N ASN A 207 17.92 -21.75 3.32
CA ASN A 207 17.53 -23.07 3.84
C ASN A 207 17.49 -24.18 2.77
N GLY A 208 18.30 -24.08 1.70
CA GLY A 208 18.58 -25.22 0.82
C GLY A 208 17.38 -25.74 0.01
N VAL A 209 16.34 -24.92 -0.16
CA VAL A 209 15.21 -25.20 -1.06
C VAL A 209 15.51 -24.54 -2.40
N THR A 210 16.15 -25.27 -3.30
CA THR A 210 16.20 -24.87 -4.73
C THR A 210 14.82 -25.09 -5.35
N LEU A 211 14.48 -24.31 -6.39
CA LEU A 211 13.21 -24.43 -7.12
C LEU A 211 12.93 -25.86 -7.63
N ASP A 212 13.97 -26.65 -7.86
CA ASP A 212 13.87 -28.07 -8.25
C ASP A 212 13.30 -28.98 -7.14
N ARG A 213 13.39 -28.56 -5.86
CA ARG A 213 12.84 -29.31 -4.71
C ARG A 213 11.38 -29.00 -4.39
N LEU A 214 10.77 -28.00 -5.02
CA LEU A 214 9.34 -27.70 -4.89
C LEU A 214 8.44 -28.79 -5.49
N ALA A 215 9.00 -29.68 -6.32
CA ALA A 215 8.27 -30.80 -6.90
C ALA A 215 8.05 -31.99 -5.94
N ASP A 216 8.81 -32.09 -4.83
CA ASP A 216 8.70 -33.20 -3.88
C ASP A 216 8.21 -32.73 -2.50
N ARG A 217 6.88 -32.71 -2.37
CA ARG A 217 6.13 -32.36 -1.15
C ARG A 217 6.62 -33.10 0.11
N THR A 218 7.11 -34.34 -0.04
CA THR A 218 7.52 -35.22 1.07
C THR A 218 8.89 -34.87 1.64
N THR A 219 9.75 -34.29 0.81
CA THR A 219 11.10 -33.89 1.19
C THR A 219 11.07 -32.51 1.85
N LEU A 220 10.20 -31.62 1.37
CA LEU A 220 9.92 -30.33 2.01
C LEU A 220 9.34 -30.50 3.43
N MET A 221 8.38 -31.41 3.62
CA MET A 221 7.82 -31.68 4.95
C MET A 221 8.87 -32.17 5.95
N ARG A 222 9.81 -33.02 5.52
CA ARG A 222 10.90 -33.53 6.40
C ARG A 222 11.93 -32.47 6.74
N SER A 223 12.26 -31.57 5.81
CA SER A 223 13.16 -30.46 6.11
C SER A 223 12.53 -29.47 7.10
N LEU A 224 11.22 -29.23 6.99
CA LEU A 224 10.46 -28.39 7.92
C LEU A 224 10.36 -28.99 9.33
N ASP A 225 10.13 -30.31 9.43
CA ASP A 225 10.11 -31.02 10.72
C ASP A 225 11.47 -31.01 11.44
N THR A 226 12.57 -30.90 10.69
CA THR A 226 13.93 -30.85 11.24
C THR A 226 14.27 -29.45 11.70
N LEU A 227 13.88 -28.44 10.91
CA LEU A 227 14.07 -27.02 11.23
C LEU A 227 13.29 -26.62 12.50
N ARG A 228 12.08 -27.14 12.67
CA ARG A 228 11.28 -26.96 13.90
C ARG A 228 11.97 -27.52 15.15
N ARG A 229 12.65 -28.67 15.05
CA ARG A 229 13.38 -29.30 16.16
C ARG A 229 14.65 -28.53 16.55
N ASP A 230 15.34 -27.93 15.57
CA ASP A 230 16.56 -27.15 15.84
C ASP A 230 16.26 -25.79 16.48
N ILE A 231 15.11 -25.18 16.15
CA ILE A 231 14.60 -23.94 16.77
C ILE A 231 14.24 -24.15 18.25
N ASP A 232 13.58 -25.26 18.57
CA ASP A 232 13.23 -25.64 19.97
C ASP A 232 14.47 -25.77 20.87
N THR A 233 15.66 -25.95 20.30
CA THR A 233 16.90 -26.22 21.04
C THR A 233 17.74 -24.95 21.31
N THR A 234 17.53 -23.84 20.60
CA THR A 234 18.47 -22.70 20.58
C THR A 234 17.98 -21.41 21.24
N GLY A 235 16.70 -21.27 21.58
CA GLY A 235 16.19 -20.17 22.41
C GLY A 235 16.31 -18.75 21.81
N MET A 236 16.69 -18.60 20.53
CA MET A 236 16.69 -17.34 19.78
C MET A 236 15.39 -17.20 18.97
N MET A 237 14.24 -17.11 19.63
CA MET A 237 12.95 -17.45 18.99
C MET A 237 12.20 -16.32 18.26
N ALA A 238 11.88 -15.18 18.88
CA ALA A 238 10.76 -14.35 18.34
C ALA A 238 10.98 -13.69 16.96
N GLY A 239 12.22 -13.32 16.59
CA GLY A 239 12.50 -12.67 15.31
C GLY A 239 12.68 -13.64 14.15
N TYR A 240 13.28 -14.81 14.41
CA TYR A 240 13.53 -15.85 13.43
C TYR A 240 12.25 -16.66 13.14
N ASP A 241 11.39 -16.86 14.14
CA ASP A 241 10.12 -17.55 13.99
C ASP A 241 9.18 -16.81 13.05
N ALA A 242 9.10 -15.48 13.13
CA ALA A 242 8.25 -14.69 12.23
C ALA A 242 8.72 -14.74 10.76
N TYR A 243 10.02 -14.69 10.51
CA TYR A 243 10.58 -14.85 9.16
C TYR A 243 10.39 -16.26 8.63
N THR A 244 10.61 -17.26 9.49
CA THR A 244 10.38 -18.67 9.18
C THR A 244 8.90 -18.92 8.88
N GLU A 245 7.97 -18.41 9.69
CA GLU A 245 6.53 -18.52 9.46
C GLU A 245 6.07 -17.79 8.20
N GLN A 246 6.58 -16.59 7.91
CA GLN A 246 6.27 -15.87 6.67
C GLN A 246 6.82 -16.59 5.43
N ALA A 247 8.06 -17.10 5.49
CA ALA A 247 8.66 -17.87 4.42
C ALA A 247 7.98 -19.24 4.24
N MET A 248 7.60 -19.92 5.33
CA MET A 248 6.79 -21.13 5.30
C MET A 248 5.40 -20.84 4.73
N GLY A 249 4.78 -19.72 5.08
CA GLY A 249 3.53 -19.25 4.51
C GLY A 249 3.64 -19.06 2.99
N LEU A 250 4.75 -18.54 2.48
CA LEU A 250 4.99 -18.40 1.03
C LEU A 250 5.25 -19.74 0.33
N LEU A 251 6.01 -20.65 0.96
CA LEU A 251 6.28 -21.99 0.43
C LEU A 251 5.05 -22.91 0.48
N THR A 252 4.11 -22.64 1.37
CA THR A 252 2.87 -23.39 1.53
C THR A 252 1.67 -22.75 0.81
N SER A 253 1.72 -21.44 0.55
CA SER A 253 0.69 -20.71 -0.20
C SER A 253 0.97 -20.71 -1.69
N SER A 254 0.24 -21.55 -2.41
CA SER A 254 0.24 -21.51 -3.87
C SER A 254 -0.19 -20.12 -4.38
N ARG A 255 -1.10 -19.43 -3.70
CA ARG A 255 -1.71 -18.18 -4.22
C ARG A 255 -0.75 -17.00 -4.29
N VAL A 256 0.11 -16.80 -3.30
CA VAL A 256 1.07 -15.67 -3.32
C VAL A 256 2.16 -15.92 -4.36
N ALA A 257 2.68 -17.15 -4.43
CA ALA A 257 3.63 -17.54 -5.47
C ALA A 257 3.03 -17.38 -6.88
N GLU A 258 1.77 -17.79 -7.06
CA GLU A 258 1.02 -17.60 -8.30
C GLU A 258 0.84 -16.13 -8.67
N ALA A 259 0.57 -15.26 -7.70
CA ALA A 259 0.42 -13.82 -7.91
C ALA A 259 1.72 -13.15 -8.38
N LEU A 260 2.87 -13.66 -7.93
CA LEU A 260 4.20 -13.19 -8.35
C LEU A 260 4.60 -13.70 -9.75
N ASP A 261 4.02 -14.82 -10.20
CA ASP A 261 4.32 -15.42 -11.50
C ASP A 261 3.44 -14.85 -12.62
N LEU A 262 4.00 -13.88 -13.35
CA LEU A 262 3.34 -13.23 -14.50
C LEU A 262 3.16 -14.15 -15.71
N SER A 263 3.87 -15.28 -15.80
CA SER A 263 3.64 -16.25 -16.88
C SER A 263 2.24 -16.88 -16.82
N ARG A 264 1.59 -16.77 -15.65
CA ARG A 264 0.20 -17.21 -15.42
C ARG A 264 -0.86 -16.15 -15.70
N GLU A 265 -0.48 -14.93 -16.09
CA GLU A 265 -1.42 -13.90 -16.52
C GLU A 265 -1.58 -13.92 -18.04
N ASP A 266 -2.75 -13.50 -18.53
CA ASP A 266 -2.94 -13.30 -19.97
C ASP A 266 -1.89 -12.31 -20.51
N PRO A 267 -1.11 -12.66 -21.55
CA PRO A 267 -0.12 -11.76 -22.14
C PRO A 267 -0.69 -10.40 -22.55
N ARG A 268 -1.98 -10.32 -22.90
CA ARG A 268 -2.65 -9.07 -23.25
C ARG A 268 -2.79 -8.14 -22.04
N ILE A 269 -2.99 -8.70 -20.85
CA ILE A 269 -3.06 -7.93 -19.60
C ILE A 269 -1.66 -7.45 -19.22
N VAL A 270 -0.64 -8.33 -19.32
CA VAL A 270 0.76 -7.93 -19.09
C VAL A 270 1.15 -6.79 -20.03
N GLU A 271 0.82 -6.93 -21.31
CA GLU A 271 1.08 -5.89 -22.30
C GLU A 271 0.30 -4.61 -21.97
N ARG A 272 -0.95 -4.67 -21.52
CA ARG A 272 -1.73 -3.46 -21.16
C ARG A 272 -0.98 -2.56 -20.17
N TYR A 273 -0.37 -3.13 -19.12
CA TYR A 273 0.46 -2.38 -18.17
C TYR A 273 1.77 -1.88 -18.79
N GLY A 274 2.36 -2.67 -19.68
CA GLY A 274 3.67 -2.42 -20.29
C GLY A 274 4.79 -3.20 -19.60
N THR A 275 5.99 -3.09 -20.16
CA THR A 275 7.16 -3.85 -19.68
C THR A 275 8.35 -2.95 -19.39
N GLY A 276 9.08 -3.28 -18.32
CA GLY A 276 10.35 -2.67 -17.94
C GLY A 276 11.35 -3.70 -17.42
N ASP A 277 12.62 -3.29 -17.31
CA ASP A 277 13.71 -4.12 -16.82
C ASP A 277 14.00 -3.82 -15.34
N PRO A 278 13.79 -4.78 -14.42
CA PRO A 278 14.05 -4.60 -12.99
C PRO A 278 15.53 -4.42 -12.64
N LYS A 279 16.46 -4.63 -13.57
CA LYS A 279 17.91 -4.45 -13.37
C LYS A 279 18.38 -3.04 -13.73
N VAL A 280 17.57 -2.26 -14.43
CA VAL A 280 17.92 -0.92 -14.89
C VAL A 280 17.38 0.11 -13.91
N MET A 281 18.24 0.52 -12.97
CA MET A 281 17.93 1.56 -11.98
C MET A 281 17.99 2.94 -12.63
N ILE A 282 16.95 3.76 -12.44
CA ILE A 282 16.90 5.11 -13.02
C ILE A 282 17.92 6.01 -12.31
N ASP A 283 18.82 6.63 -13.09
CA ASP A 283 19.93 7.48 -12.61
C ASP A 283 20.83 6.81 -11.55
N SER A 284 20.92 5.46 -11.57
CA SER A 284 21.65 4.63 -10.60
C SER A 284 21.21 4.76 -9.14
N ASN A 285 20.20 5.59 -8.82
CA ASN A 285 19.76 5.80 -7.44
C ASN A 285 18.26 5.74 -7.19
N GLY A 286 17.41 5.87 -8.21
CA GLY A 286 15.97 5.68 -8.07
C GLY A 286 15.50 4.29 -8.46
N ALA A 287 14.23 4.01 -8.19
CA ALA A 287 13.62 2.72 -8.51
C ALA A 287 13.62 2.47 -10.03
N PRO A 288 13.67 1.21 -10.50
CA PRO A 288 13.58 0.91 -11.90
C PRO A 288 12.18 1.24 -12.43
N ARG A 289 12.08 1.57 -13.71
CA ARG A 289 10.79 1.83 -14.38
C ARG A 289 10.18 0.49 -14.79
N VAL A 290 9.45 -0.16 -13.87
CA VAL A 290 8.87 -1.51 -14.07
C VAL A 290 7.34 -1.46 -13.91
N PRO A 291 6.58 -1.22 -14.98
CA PRO A 291 5.11 -1.20 -14.95
C PRO A 291 4.47 -2.49 -14.41
N GLN A 292 5.13 -3.63 -14.62
CA GLN A 292 4.65 -4.93 -14.17
C GLN A 292 4.48 -5.01 -12.64
N SER A 293 5.18 -4.19 -11.86
CA SER A 293 5.03 -4.15 -10.41
C SER A 293 3.61 -3.74 -9.97
N LEU A 294 2.92 -2.90 -10.75
CA LEU A 294 1.53 -2.52 -10.49
C LEU A 294 0.58 -3.71 -10.74
N LEU A 295 0.83 -4.48 -11.81
CA LEU A 295 0.09 -5.71 -12.09
C LEU A 295 0.29 -6.76 -10.99
N VAL A 296 1.53 -6.97 -10.55
CA VAL A 296 1.83 -7.87 -9.42
C VAL A 296 1.13 -7.39 -8.16
N ALA A 297 1.10 -6.08 -7.88
CA ALA A 297 0.38 -5.54 -6.72
C ALA A 297 -1.11 -5.86 -6.76
N ARG A 298 -1.77 -5.71 -7.92
CA ARG A 298 -3.18 -6.12 -8.10
C ARG A 298 -3.36 -7.62 -7.84
N ARG A 299 -2.48 -8.46 -8.36
CA ARG A 299 -2.55 -9.93 -8.19
C ARG A 299 -2.33 -10.35 -6.73
N LEU A 300 -1.45 -9.66 -6.00
CA LEU A 300 -1.25 -9.90 -4.56
C LEU A 300 -2.49 -9.54 -3.75
N VAL A 301 -3.16 -8.44 -4.09
CA VAL A 301 -4.45 -8.07 -3.51
C VAL A 301 -5.50 -9.16 -3.78
N GLU A 302 -5.59 -9.67 -5.02
CA GLU A 302 -6.48 -10.80 -5.34
C GLU A 302 -6.17 -12.05 -4.52
N ALA A 303 -4.89 -12.35 -4.31
CA ALA A 303 -4.43 -13.45 -3.47
C ALA A 303 -4.88 -13.29 -2.00
N GLY A 304 -5.01 -12.04 -1.51
CA GLY A 304 -5.51 -11.72 -0.17
C GLY A 304 -4.54 -10.90 0.67
N VAL A 305 -3.52 -10.29 0.07
CA VAL A 305 -2.61 -9.38 0.78
C VAL A 305 -3.35 -8.09 1.13
N ARG A 306 -3.27 -7.66 2.41
CA ARG A 306 -3.96 -6.44 2.86
C ARG A 306 -3.24 -5.17 2.42
N VAL A 307 -1.92 -5.14 2.50
CA VAL A 307 -1.13 -3.97 2.11
C VAL A 307 -0.05 -4.36 1.14
N VAL A 308 0.01 -3.67 0.01
CA VAL A 308 1.12 -3.76 -0.94
C VAL A 308 1.75 -2.38 -1.09
N THR A 309 3.05 -2.26 -0.80
CA THR A 309 3.83 -1.07 -1.12
C THR A 309 4.70 -1.32 -2.34
N LEU A 310 4.89 -0.30 -3.17
CA LEU A 310 5.89 -0.30 -4.23
C LEU A 310 6.45 1.10 -4.45
N ASN A 311 7.69 1.16 -4.92
CA ASN A 311 8.24 2.37 -5.51
C ASN A 311 8.29 2.24 -7.04
N TYR A 312 8.15 3.34 -7.74
CA TYR A 312 8.09 3.33 -9.20
C TYR A 312 8.89 4.49 -9.81
N SER A 313 9.87 4.11 -10.65
CA SER A 313 10.76 5.06 -11.32
C SER A 313 11.51 5.98 -10.34
N LYS A 314 12.12 7.02 -10.90
CA LYS A 314 12.68 8.16 -10.18
C LYS A 314 12.03 9.41 -10.73
N TRP A 315 11.69 10.35 -9.86
CA TRP A 315 11.06 11.64 -10.14
C TRP A 315 11.96 12.81 -9.71
N ASP A 316 13.13 12.48 -9.14
CA ASP A 316 14.16 13.46 -8.79
C ASP A 316 15.00 13.90 -9.99
N TRP A 317 14.46 14.88 -10.72
CA TRP A 317 14.98 15.36 -12.01
C TRP A 317 15.38 16.85 -11.97
N HIS A 318 16.46 17.19 -11.27
CA HIS A 318 17.05 18.54 -11.24
C HIS A 318 18.24 18.73 -12.20
N GLY A 319 18.31 17.93 -13.26
CA GLY A 319 19.27 18.13 -14.34
C GLY A 319 20.58 17.34 -14.26
N GLY A 320 21.59 17.85 -14.99
CA GLY A 320 22.94 17.28 -15.06
C GLY A 320 23.18 16.28 -16.20
N VAL A 321 24.35 15.64 -16.16
CA VAL A 321 24.66 14.47 -17.01
C VAL A 321 24.11 13.25 -16.29
N ASN A 322 23.23 12.48 -16.94
CA ASN A 322 22.74 11.25 -16.32
C ASN A 322 23.80 10.14 -16.37
N VAL A 323 23.55 9.04 -15.67
CA VAL A 323 24.49 7.89 -15.56
C VAL A 323 24.72 7.16 -16.89
N GLU A 324 23.85 7.39 -17.88
CA GLU A 324 24.01 6.93 -19.26
C GLU A 324 24.85 7.89 -20.13
N GLY A 325 25.42 8.95 -19.53
CA GLY A 325 26.26 9.93 -20.23
C GLY A 325 25.48 10.95 -21.08
N ARG A 326 24.15 11.02 -20.95
CA ARG A 326 23.32 11.99 -21.68
C ARG A 326 23.44 13.37 -21.04
N ALA A 327 23.88 14.35 -21.84
CA ALA A 327 24.14 15.71 -21.39
C ALA A 327 22.88 16.55 -21.09
N ASN A 328 21.67 16.07 -21.43
CA ASN A 328 20.41 16.79 -21.27
C ASN A 328 19.41 16.01 -20.41
N ASN A 329 19.72 15.85 -19.12
CA ASN A 329 18.84 15.21 -18.12
C ASN A 329 17.75 16.17 -17.60
N SER A 330 17.13 16.96 -18.48
CA SER A 330 16.15 17.96 -18.05
C SER A 330 14.88 17.30 -17.50
N ILE A 331 14.19 17.99 -16.59
CA ILE A 331 12.91 17.52 -16.04
C ILE A 331 11.93 17.18 -17.17
N PHE A 332 11.83 18.04 -18.17
CA PHE A 332 10.87 17.89 -19.26
C PHE A 332 11.22 16.74 -20.23
N VAL A 333 12.51 16.42 -20.38
CA VAL A 333 12.92 15.20 -21.12
C VAL A 333 12.48 13.96 -20.37
N ARG A 334 12.65 13.95 -19.04
CA ARG A 334 12.22 12.84 -18.20
C ARG A 334 10.71 12.69 -18.13
N GLU A 335 9.98 13.78 -18.01
CA GLU A 335 8.52 13.78 -18.11
C GLU A 335 8.05 13.17 -19.43
N ALA A 336 8.66 13.55 -20.56
CA ALA A 336 8.32 12.97 -21.87
C ALA A 336 8.63 11.45 -21.96
N GLU A 337 9.60 10.95 -21.21
CA GLU A 337 9.92 9.52 -21.12
C GLU A 337 9.00 8.76 -20.14
N ASP A 338 8.74 9.31 -18.95
CA ASP A 338 8.03 8.65 -17.85
C ASP A 338 6.51 8.80 -17.94
N PHE A 339 6.00 9.97 -18.35
CA PHE A 339 4.55 10.27 -18.31
C PHE A 339 3.71 9.31 -19.15
N PRO A 340 4.06 8.96 -20.40
CA PRO A 340 3.25 8.03 -21.20
C PRO A 340 3.23 6.61 -20.60
N ILE A 341 4.32 6.19 -19.96
CA ILE A 341 4.42 4.87 -19.33
C ILE A 341 3.63 4.87 -18.03
N PHE A 342 3.73 5.95 -17.25
CA PHE A 342 2.93 6.18 -16.04
C PHE A 342 1.43 6.20 -16.35
N ASP A 343 0.99 6.96 -17.37
CA ASP A 343 -0.39 6.98 -17.85
C ASP A 343 -0.89 5.58 -18.16
N ARG A 344 -0.13 4.84 -18.95
CA ARG A 344 -0.46 3.46 -19.36
C ARG A 344 -0.61 2.53 -18.16
N CYS A 345 0.37 2.49 -17.25
CA CYS A 345 0.38 1.49 -16.18
C CYS A 345 -0.60 1.81 -15.05
N VAL A 346 -0.79 3.09 -14.71
CA VAL A 346 -1.75 3.50 -13.67
C VAL A 346 -3.18 3.38 -14.19
N SER A 347 -3.47 3.81 -15.43
CA SER A 347 -4.81 3.61 -16.01
C SER A 347 -5.18 2.13 -16.15
N ALA A 348 -4.21 1.28 -16.52
CA ALA A 348 -4.40 -0.17 -16.53
C ALA A 348 -4.77 -0.73 -15.15
N LEU A 349 -4.15 -0.23 -14.08
CA LEU A 349 -4.49 -0.61 -12.71
C LEU A 349 -5.90 -0.16 -12.33
N VAL A 350 -6.27 1.09 -12.64
CA VAL A 350 -7.63 1.61 -12.42
C VAL A 350 -8.66 0.72 -13.14
N GLU A 351 -8.46 0.45 -14.42
CA GLU A 351 -9.35 -0.41 -15.21
C GLU A 351 -9.43 -1.84 -14.66
N ASP A 352 -8.30 -2.46 -14.35
CA ASP A 352 -8.24 -3.82 -13.78
C ASP A 352 -9.04 -3.93 -12.48
N LEU A 353 -8.92 -2.95 -11.58
CA LEU A 353 -9.64 -2.99 -10.31
C LEU A 353 -11.15 -2.95 -10.54
N HIS A 354 -11.63 -2.18 -11.51
CA HIS A 354 -13.05 -2.14 -11.87
C HIS A 354 -13.50 -3.42 -12.61
N GLU A 355 -12.76 -3.86 -13.63
CA GLU A 355 -13.08 -5.06 -14.42
C GLU A 355 -13.13 -6.32 -13.56
N ARG A 356 -12.32 -6.39 -12.49
CA ARG A 356 -12.22 -7.54 -11.59
C ARG A 356 -13.08 -7.44 -10.34
N GLY A 357 -13.85 -6.36 -10.20
CA GLY A 357 -14.69 -6.12 -9.02
C GLY A 357 -13.88 -5.93 -7.73
N LEU A 358 -12.66 -5.38 -7.83
CA LEU A 358 -11.78 -5.06 -6.71
C LEU A 358 -11.85 -3.58 -6.32
N ALA A 359 -12.45 -2.73 -7.16
CA ALA A 359 -12.48 -1.28 -6.93
C ALA A 359 -13.07 -0.89 -5.57
N ASP A 360 -14.04 -1.64 -5.05
CA ASP A 360 -14.63 -1.36 -3.73
C ASP A 360 -13.77 -1.90 -2.58
N ASP A 361 -12.93 -2.89 -2.81
CA ASP A 361 -12.16 -3.57 -1.77
C ASP A 361 -10.72 -3.09 -1.69
N CYS A 362 -10.17 -2.53 -2.76
CA CYS A 362 -8.81 -2.06 -2.85
C CYS A 362 -8.76 -0.54 -3.00
N ALA A 363 -8.22 0.16 -2.00
CA ALA A 363 -7.86 1.56 -2.13
C ALA A 363 -6.44 1.70 -2.67
N VAL A 364 -6.20 2.63 -3.58
CA VAL A 364 -4.87 2.92 -4.10
C VAL A 364 -4.53 4.38 -3.86
N VAL A 365 -3.29 4.63 -3.44
CA VAL A 365 -2.69 5.98 -3.39
C VAL A 365 -1.40 6.00 -4.19
N VAL A 366 -1.25 7.03 -5.04
CA VAL A 366 -0.04 7.31 -5.82
C VAL A 366 0.43 8.72 -5.50
N TRP A 367 1.65 8.83 -4.97
CA TRP A 367 2.15 10.10 -4.42
C TRP A 367 3.66 10.06 -4.18
N GLY A 368 4.24 11.20 -3.82
CA GLY A 368 5.65 11.33 -3.43
C GLY A 368 5.84 12.23 -2.21
N GLU A 369 7.08 12.53 -1.88
CA GLU A 369 7.48 13.22 -0.65
C GLU A 369 7.01 14.68 -0.59
N PHE A 370 7.15 15.38 -1.72
CA PHE A 370 6.92 16.83 -1.85
C PHE A 370 6.68 17.20 -3.32
N GLY A 371 6.32 18.46 -3.61
CA GLY A 371 6.13 18.96 -4.96
C GLY A 371 7.37 19.64 -5.56
N ARG A 372 7.24 20.24 -6.73
CA ARG A 372 8.37 20.87 -7.45
C ARG A 372 8.24 22.39 -7.55
N THR A 373 9.36 23.10 -7.72
CA THR A 373 9.34 24.58 -7.74
C THR A 373 8.44 25.12 -8.87
N PRO A 374 7.60 26.13 -8.59
CA PRO A 374 6.88 26.88 -9.62
C PRO A 374 7.80 27.45 -10.69
N LYS A 375 8.92 28.04 -10.26
CA LYS A 375 9.89 28.64 -11.17
C LYS A 375 10.79 27.54 -11.74
N ILE A 376 10.94 27.55 -13.06
CA ILE A 376 11.85 26.67 -13.78
C ILE A 376 13.28 27.16 -13.54
N SER A 377 14.14 26.25 -13.09
CA SER A 377 15.55 26.49 -12.81
C SER A 377 16.37 26.57 -14.11
N PRO A 378 17.41 27.41 -14.18
CA PRO A 378 18.36 27.42 -15.30
C PRO A 378 19.08 26.08 -15.50
N ILE A 379 19.19 25.26 -14.44
CA ILE A 379 19.80 23.93 -14.48
C ILE A 379 18.71 22.91 -14.84
N VAL A 380 18.17 23.09 -16.04
CA VAL A 380 17.32 22.16 -16.81
C VAL A 380 16.11 21.54 -16.08
N GLY A 381 15.60 22.10 -14.98
CA GLY A 381 14.49 21.44 -14.27
C GLY A 381 13.74 22.27 -13.23
N ARG A 382 13.04 21.57 -12.34
CA ARG A 382 12.38 22.13 -11.15
C ARG A 382 12.99 21.55 -9.88
N ASP A 383 13.25 22.41 -8.91
CA ASP A 383 13.89 22.04 -7.65
C ASP A 383 12.86 21.59 -6.61
N HIS A 384 13.31 21.27 -5.39
CA HIS A 384 12.46 20.78 -4.31
C HIS A 384 11.51 21.88 -3.82
N TRP A 385 10.25 21.51 -3.57
CA TRP A 385 9.23 22.46 -3.14
C TRP A 385 8.30 21.85 -2.09
N PRO A 386 8.61 22.02 -0.79
CA PRO A 386 7.81 21.43 0.30
C PRO A 386 6.45 22.12 0.54
N GLN A 387 6.20 23.29 -0.04
CA GLN A 387 5.03 24.10 0.26
C GLN A 387 3.72 23.42 -0.17
N VAL A 388 3.74 22.67 -1.27
CA VAL A 388 2.58 21.93 -1.78
C VAL A 388 3.02 20.71 -2.58
N ASN A 389 2.16 19.70 -2.63
CA ASN A 389 2.33 18.43 -3.33
C ASN A 389 0.96 17.92 -3.82
N CYS A 390 0.97 16.83 -4.59
CA CYS A 390 -0.24 16.16 -5.06
C CYS A 390 -0.29 14.67 -4.70
N ALA A 391 -1.50 14.10 -4.73
CA ALA A 391 -1.71 12.67 -4.75
C ALA A 391 -2.84 12.29 -5.72
N LEU A 392 -2.76 11.08 -6.25
CA LEU A 392 -3.83 10.43 -6.99
C LEU A 392 -4.37 9.28 -6.13
N MET A 393 -5.70 9.21 -5.97
CA MET A 393 -6.38 8.15 -5.25
C MET A 393 -7.47 7.52 -6.10
N PHE A 394 -7.65 6.21 -6.00
CA PHE A 394 -8.75 5.48 -6.66
C PHE A 394 -9.10 4.19 -5.91
N GLY A 395 -10.31 3.70 -6.13
CA GLY A 395 -10.87 2.55 -5.40
C GLY A 395 -11.22 2.83 -3.94
N GLY A 396 -11.48 1.77 -3.18
CA GLY A 396 -11.79 1.80 -1.76
C GLY A 396 -13.15 2.38 -1.39
N THR A 397 -14.18 2.17 -2.22
CA THR A 397 -15.53 2.74 -2.07
C THR A 397 -15.56 4.27 -1.92
N MET A 398 -14.49 4.95 -2.32
CA MET A 398 -14.40 6.39 -2.21
C MET A 398 -15.19 7.07 -3.33
N ARG A 399 -15.68 8.28 -3.06
CA ARG A 399 -16.28 9.12 -4.11
C ARG A 399 -15.19 9.66 -5.03
N HIS A 400 -15.17 9.20 -6.27
CA HIS A 400 -14.24 9.63 -7.31
C HIS A 400 -14.87 10.60 -8.31
N GLY A 401 -14.11 11.00 -9.32
CA GLY A 401 -14.54 11.98 -10.33
C GLY A 401 -14.41 13.42 -9.84
N GLN A 402 -13.40 13.71 -9.02
CA GLN A 402 -13.23 15.03 -8.43
C GLN A 402 -11.78 15.44 -8.24
N VAL A 403 -11.58 16.75 -8.07
CA VAL A 403 -10.33 17.36 -7.64
C VAL A 403 -10.53 17.94 -6.26
N ILE A 404 -9.61 17.64 -5.34
CA ILE A 404 -9.62 18.17 -3.98
C ILE A 404 -8.52 19.22 -3.85
N GLY A 405 -8.95 20.42 -3.47
CA GLY A 405 -8.11 21.58 -3.27
C GLY A 405 -7.57 22.21 -4.55
N ALA A 406 -6.89 23.33 -4.35
CA ALA A 406 -6.27 24.09 -5.43
C ALA A 406 -5.05 24.85 -4.90
N THR A 407 -4.14 25.17 -5.81
CA THR A 407 -2.99 26.02 -5.56
C THR A 407 -3.18 27.42 -6.15
N ASP A 408 -2.27 28.33 -5.83
CA ASP A 408 -2.21 29.65 -6.44
C ASP A 408 -1.99 29.62 -7.97
N ARG A 409 -1.96 30.80 -8.59
CA ARG A 409 -1.79 30.96 -10.05
C ARG A 409 -0.46 30.42 -10.60
N ILE A 410 0.50 30.07 -9.75
CA ILE A 410 1.82 29.56 -10.13
C ILE A 410 2.08 28.13 -9.63
N ALA A 411 1.10 27.50 -8.98
CA ALA A 411 1.26 26.21 -8.30
C ALA A 411 2.26 26.21 -7.13
N GLY A 412 2.44 27.35 -6.47
CA GLY A 412 3.40 27.53 -5.37
C GLY A 412 2.86 27.13 -4.01
N GLU A 413 1.63 27.50 -3.68
CA GLU A 413 1.06 27.22 -2.36
C GLU A 413 -0.39 26.76 -2.48
N ALA A 414 -0.84 25.93 -1.54
CA ALA A 414 -2.25 25.55 -1.44
C ALA A 414 -3.09 26.76 -1.01
N VAL A 415 -4.08 27.16 -1.82
CA VAL A 415 -4.98 28.30 -1.54
C VAL A 415 -6.40 27.87 -1.23
N ALA A 416 -6.77 26.63 -1.58
CA ALA A 416 -8.07 26.06 -1.28
C ALA A 416 -7.91 24.63 -0.78
N ARG A 417 -8.66 24.31 0.29
CA ARG A 417 -8.73 23.00 0.95
C ARG A 417 -7.34 22.33 1.10
N PRO A 418 -6.44 22.87 1.93
CA PRO A 418 -5.19 22.17 2.26
C PRO A 418 -5.49 20.79 2.82
N VAL A 419 -4.71 19.79 2.40
CA VAL A 419 -4.82 18.40 2.85
C VAL A 419 -3.49 18.01 3.49
N THR A 420 -3.54 17.34 4.64
CA THR A 420 -2.33 16.81 5.28
C THR A 420 -2.12 15.34 4.93
N PHE A 421 -0.88 14.83 5.02
CA PHE A 421 -0.61 13.38 4.96
C PHE A 421 -1.51 12.62 5.93
N GLY A 422 -1.68 13.13 7.16
CA GLY A 422 -2.54 12.53 8.17
C GLY A 422 -3.99 12.29 7.71
N GLU A 423 -4.57 13.18 6.90
CA GLU A 423 -5.92 13.00 6.36
C GLU A 423 -5.98 11.90 5.29
N VAL A 424 -4.95 11.78 4.44
CA VAL A 424 -4.82 10.68 3.48
C VAL A 424 -4.72 9.36 4.22
N TYR A 425 -3.86 9.28 5.25
CA TYR A 425 -3.75 8.08 6.10
C TYR A 425 -5.04 7.75 6.83
N ALA A 426 -5.71 8.74 7.41
CA ALA A 426 -6.99 8.53 8.07
C ALA A 426 -8.04 7.97 7.09
N THR A 427 -8.01 8.41 5.83
CA THR A 427 -8.86 7.89 4.76
C THR A 427 -8.55 6.43 4.43
N LEU A 428 -7.26 6.05 4.34
CA LEU A 428 -6.85 4.66 4.10
C LEU A 428 -7.19 3.74 5.27
N PHE A 429 -7.00 4.19 6.51
CA PHE A 429 -7.42 3.44 7.69
C PHE A 429 -8.95 3.29 7.77
N HIS A 430 -9.69 4.35 7.42
CA HIS A 430 -11.15 4.30 7.35
C HIS A 430 -11.64 3.25 6.33
N HIS A 431 -11.04 3.19 5.14
CA HIS A 431 -11.32 2.14 4.16
C HIS A 431 -11.08 0.73 4.71
N LEU A 432 -10.03 0.55 5.51
CA LEU A 432 -9.75 -0.72 6.20
C LEU A 432 -10.67 -1.00 7.39
N GLY A 433 -11.60 -0.10 7.73
CA GLY A 433 -12.50 -0.23 8.89
C GLY A 433 -11.87 0.15 10.23
N ILE A 434 -10.71 0.81 10.22
CA ILE A 434 -9.94 1.19 11.41
C ILE A 434 -10.27 2.64 11.80
N ASP A 435 -10.84 2.84 13.00
CA ASP A 435 -11.12 4.16 13.56
C ASP A 435 -9.86 4.79 14.18
N VAL A 436 -9.23 5.69 13.45
CA VAL A 436 -8.00 6.40 13.87
C VAL A 436 -8.16 7.29 15.12
N GLN A 437 -9.39 7.61 15.52
CA GLN A 437 -9.65 8.43 16.70
C GLN A 437 -9.67 7.59 17.99
N ARG A 438 -9.89 6.28 17.86
CA ARG A 438 -10.00 5.35 19.00
C ARG A 438 -8.84 4.36 19.06
N THR A 439 -8.24 4.05 17.92
CA THR A 439 -7.19 3.04 17.83
C THR A 439 -5.82 3.66 18.08
N THR A 440 -5.03 2.98 18.91
CA THR A 440 -3.62 3.28 19.17
C THR A 440 -2.80 2.00 19.05
N VAL A 441 -1.49 2.16 18.83
CA VAL A 441 -0.52 1.07 18.96
C VAL A 441 0.50 1.45 20.03
N ASP A 442 0.88 0.48 20.87
CA ASP A 442 1.82 0.74 21.95
C ASP A 442 3.26 0.73 21.43
N ASP A 443 4.06 1.70 21.87
CA ASP A 443 5.50 1.71 21.61
C ASP A 443 6.28 0.77 22.55
N LEU A 444 7.60 0.74 22.42
CA LEU A 444 8.48 -0.13 23.22
C LEU A 444 8.42 0.13 24.74
N HIS A 445 7.84 1.24 25.19
CA HIS A 445 7.64 1.56 26.61
C HIS A 445 6.18 1.38 27.06
N GLY A 446 5.34 0.79 26.20
CA GLY A 446 3.90 0.63 26.48
C GLY A 446 3.10 1.93 26.38
N ARG A 447 3.66 2.99 25.78
CA ARG A 447 2.92 4.25 25.59
C ARG A 447 2.04 4.13 24.33
N PRO A 448 0.73 4.42 24.43
CA PRO A 448 -0.15 4.39 23.28
C PRO A 448 0.20 5.52 22.31
N GLN A 449 0.40 5.17 21.05
CA GLN A 449 0.64 6.09 19.95
C GLN A 449 -0.57 6.09 19.00
N HIS A 450 -1.11 7.27 18.71
CA HIS A 450 -2.16 7.43 17.69
C HIS A 450 -1.65 7.02 16.31
N LEU A 451 -2.54 6.53 15.44
CA LEU A 451 -2.14 6.06 14.10
C LEU A 451 -1.75 7.20 13.16
N VAL A 452 -2.44 8.33 13.26
CA VAL A 452 -2.22 9.52 12.43
C VAL A 452 -1.73 10.71 13.26
N GLU A 453 -0.99 11.61 12.61
CA GLU A 453 -0.55 12.86 13.22
C GLU A 453 -1.69 13.88 13.30
N GLY A 454 -1.67 14.74 14.34
CA GLY A 454 -2.57 15.89 14.44
C GLY A 454 -4.06 15.57 14.62
N GLN A 455 -4.41 14.35 15.05
CA GLN A 455 -5.80 13.87 15.14
C GLN A 455 -6.57 14.00 13.81
N ALA A 456 -5.86 13.85 12.69
CA ALA A 456 -6.44 13.96 11.36
C ALA A 456 -7.66 13.03 11.18
N LYS A 457 -8.62 13.51 10.39
CA LYS A 457 -9.85 12.79 10.05
C LYS A 457 -9.79 12.35 8.59
N PRO A 458 -10.55 11.30 8.21
CA PRO A 458 -10.70 10.95 6.81
C PRO A 458 -11.17 12.16 5.99
N ILE A 459 -10.73 12.23 4.73
CA ILE A 459 -11.11 13.28 3.80
C ILE A 459 -12.61 13.16 3.53
N ALA A 460 -13.38 14.12 4.05
CA ALA A 460 -14.83 14.06 4.06
C ALA A 460 -15.42 13.96 2.65
N GLU A 461 -14.75 14.57 1.67
CA GLU A 461 -15.09 14.55 0.25
C GLU A 461 -15.04 13.14 -0.36
N LEU A 462 -14.24 12.23 0.21
CA LEU A 462 -14.04 10.85 -0.26
C LEU A 462 -14.95 9.82 0.44
N VAL A 463 -15.25 9.96 1.74
CA VAL A 463 -15.77 8.85 2.57
C VAL A 463 -17.22 8.94 3.06
N ALA A 464 -17.96 10.00 2.70
CA ALA A 464 -19.29 10.25 3.29
C ALA A 464 -20.36 9.20 2.99
#